data_AF-R9LIA6-F1
#
_entry.id   AF-R9LIA6-F1
#
_cell.length_a   1.000
_cell.length_b   1.000
_cell.length_c   1.000
_cell.angle_alpha   90.00
_cell.angle_beta   90.00
_cell.angle_gamma   90.00
#
_symmetry.space_group_name_H-M   'P 1'
#
loop_
_entity.id
_entity.type
_entity.pdbx_description
1 polymer ?
#
loop_
_entity_poly.entity_id
_entity_poly.type
_entity_poly.pdbx_seq_one_letter_code
_entity_poly.pdbx_strand_id
1 'polypeptide(L)'
;MKVKALLVVLIIGLVLFTIWYFTPKNYTQTLNGVYYQLGNGEEAHDIEIILDGKLHHRFNGKITFKGTVEIRGTNVPSIPEDKTEIVLDYHGENRAPIFSAFRVVDYKGRVEPDIYYYGLLYTNDKFSEFTIAVFNDGDSETWSPSNGFMITAPARDKQVAIKISQNLMKKFDITLNP
;
A
#
# COMPACT_ATOMS: atom_id res chain seq x y z
N MET A 1 -13.17 -40.75 30.87
CA MET A 1 -13.86 -39.44 30.87
C MET A 1 -12.90 -38.24 30.80
N LYS A 2 -11.88 -38.15 31.66
CA LYS A 2 -10.96 -36.98 31.71
C LYS A 2 -10.25 -36.67 30.38
N VAL A 3 -9.77 -37.69 29.67
CA VAL A 3 -9.11 -37.52 28.35
C VAL A 3 -10.09 -37.01 27.28
N LYS A 4 -11.34 -37.49 27.27
CA LYS A 4 -12.37 -37.01 26.34
C LYS A 4 -12.73 -35.54 26.59
N ALA A 5 -12.84 -35.15 27.86
CA ALA A 5 -13.09 -33.74 28.22
C ALA A 5 -11.91 -32.84 27.84
N LEU A 6 -10.67 -33.28 28.07
CA LEU A 6 -9.47 -32.54 27.66
C LEU A 6 -9.41 -32.35 26.13
N LEU A 7 -9.73 -33.39 25.35
CA LEU A 7 -9.79 -33.30 23.89
C LEU A 7 -10.85 -32.31 23.41
N VAL A 8 -12.04 -32.31 24.03
CA VAL A 8 -13.10 -31.35 23.70
C VAL A 8 -12.65 -29.91 23.98
N VAL A 9 -11.99 -29.65 25.11
CA VAL A 9 -11.46 -28.31 25.43
C VAL A 9 -10.39 -27.88 24.42
N LEU A 10 -9.49 -28.78 24.02
CA LEU A 10 -8.48 -28.48 23.00
C LEU A 10 -9.12 -28.15 21.64
N ILE A 11 -10.14 -28.91 21.23
CA ILE A 11 -10.86 -28.65 19.98
C ILE A 11 -11.57 -27.28 20.04
N ILE A 12 -12.26 -26.97 21.14
CA ILE A 12 -12.91 -25.67 21.33
C ILE A 12 -11.87 -24.55 21.29
N GLY A 13 -10.74 -24.71 21.98
CA GLY A 13 -9.64 -23.74 21.96
C GLY A 13 -9.09 -23.51 20.55
N LEU A 14 -8.92 -24.58 19.76
CA LEU A 14 -8.47 -24.49 18.38
C LEU A 14 -9.50 -23.75 17.50
N VAL A 15 -10.80 -24.04 17.66
CA VAL A 15 -11.87 -23.36 16.91
C VAL A 15 -11.95 -21.87 17.25
N LEU A 16 -11.85 -21.52 18.54
CA LEU A 16 -11.84 -20.12 18.94
C LEU A 16 -10.60 -19.38 18.43
N PHE A 17 -9.43 -20.04 18.46
CA PHE A 17 -8.20 -19.49 17.93
C PHE A 17 -8.27 -19.26 16.42
N THR A 18 -8.81 -20.21 15.65
CA THR A 18 -8.96 -20.03 14.19
C THR A 18 -9.91 -18.90 13.86
N ILE A 19 -11.09 -18.83 14.51
CA ILE A 19 -12.02 -17.71 14.31
C ILE A 19 -11.35 -16.37 14.61
N TRP A 20 -10.64 -16.26 15.74
CA TRP A 20 -9.95 -15.02 16.12
C TRP A 20 -8.81 -14.64 15.16
N TYR A 21 -8.05 -15.62 14.68
CA TYR A 21 -6.93 -15.40 13.77
C TYR A 21 -7.39 -14.95 12.37
N PHE A 22 -8.46 -15.54 11.86
CA PHE A 22 -9.02 -15.24 10.53
C PHE A 22 -10.01 -14.07 10.52
N THR A 23 -10.47 -13.56 11.66
CA THR A 23 -11.36 -12.39 11.66
C THR A 23 -10.59 -11.12 11.25
N PRO A 24 -11.07 -10.34 10.26
CA PRO A 24 -10.46 -9.05 9.89
C PRO A 24 -10.39 -8.10 11.10
N LYS A 25 -9.24 -7.45 11.28
CA LYS A 25 -9.01 -6.51 12.38
C LYS A 25 -8.80 -5.10 11.83
N ASN A 26 -9.32 -4.11 12.52
CA ASN A 26 -9.03 -2.71 12.20
C ASN A 26 -7.52 -2.48 12.30
N TYR A 27 -6.98 -1.78 11.32
CA TYR A 27 -5.58 -1.46 11.19
C TYR A 27 -5.49 0.00 10.79
N THR A 28 -5.14 0.83 11.76
CA THR A 28 -4.86 2.25 11.57
C THR A 28 -3.42 2.49 11.99
N GLN A 29 -2.58 2.88 11.05
CA GLN A 29 -1.17 3.17 11.31
C GLN A 29 -0.71 4.43 10.61
N THR A 30 0.06 5.22 11.36
CA THR A 30 0.76 6.40 10.89
C THR A 30 2.24 6.07 10.79
N LEU A 31 2.83 6.29 9.62
CA LEU A 31 4.21 5.95 9.31
C LEU A 31 4.91 7.18 8.74
N ASN A 32 6.10 7.45 9.24
CA ASN A 32 6.99 8.44 8.64
C ASN A 32 7.70 7.81 7.45
N GLY A 33 7.71 8.50 6.33
CA GLY A 33 8.33 8.06 5.09
C GLY A 33 9.05 9.20 4.38
N VAL A 34 9.54 8.88 3.20
CA VAL A 34 10.25 9.83 2.34
C VAL A 34 9.64 9.77 0.94
N TYR A 35 9.30 10.95 0.41
CA TYR A 35 8.99 11.17 -1.00
C TYR A 35 10.26 11.65 -1.71
N TYR A 36 10.66 11.00 -2.81
CA TYR A 36 11.91 11.30 -3.50
C TYR A 36 11.86 10.92 -4.97
N GLN A 37 12.79 11.48 -5.75
CA GLN A 37 13.01 11.08 -7.15
C GLN A 37 14.25 10.19 -7.27
N LEU A 38 14.17 9.17 -8.13
CA LEU A 38 15.32 8.34 -8.53
C LEU A 38 16.29 9.11 -9.45
N GLY A 39 17.53 8.65 -9.53
CA GLY A 39 18.59 9.29 -10.31
C GLY A 39 19.10 10.59 -9.64
N ASN A 40 19.47 11.56 -10.48
CA ASN A 40 20.10 12.81 -10.05
C ASN A 40 19.21 13.78 -9.25
N GLY A 41 17.97 13.42 -8.93
CA GLY A 41 17.09 14.28 -8.14
C GLY A 41 17.61 14.41 -6.71
N GLU A 42 18.15 15.56 -6.30
CA GLU A 42 18.62 15.75 -4.92
C GLU A 42 17.48 15.93 -3.91
N GLU A 43 16.26 16.13 -4.39
CA GLU A 43 15.11 16.44 -3.56
C GLU A 43 14.50 15.17 -2.93
N ALA A 44 14.44 15.21 -1.60
CA ALA A 44 13.72 14.25 -0.78
C ALA A 44 12.95 15.04 0.28
N HIS A 45 11.69 14.68 0.47
CA HIS A 45 10.79 15.33 1.41
C HIS A 45 10.31 14.32 2.44
N ASP A 46 10.35 14.71 3.71
CA ASP A 46 9.73 13.94 4.78
C ASP A 46 8.22 14.00 4.61
N ILE A 47 7.58 12.83 4.72
CA ILE A 47 6.14 12.68 4.55
C ILE A 47 5.57 11.79 5.66
N GLU A 48 4.29 11.99 5.95
CA GLU A 48 3.50 11.14 6.83
C GLU A 48 2.49 10.35 5.99
N ILE A 49 2.44 9.04 6.19
CA ILE A 49 1.48 8.16 5.54
C ILE A 49 0.56 7.57 6.59
N ILE A 50 -0.74 7.70 6.39
CA ILE A 50 -1.77 7.14 7.27
C ILE A 50 -2.50 6.07 6.49
N LEU A 51 -2.41 4.85 6.98
CA LEU A 51 -3.16 3.70 6.50
C LEU A 51 -4.34 3.49 7.43
N ASP A 52 -5.57 3.54 6.92
CA ASP A 52 -6.76 3.23 7.71
C ASP A 52 -7.63 2.20 7.00
N GLY A 53 -7.88 1.07 7.66
CA GLY A 53 -8.62 -0.01 7.04
C GLY A 53 -8.67 -1.29 7.86
N LYS A 54 -8.78 -2.41 7.15
CA LYS A 54 -8.84 -3.74 7.74
C LYS A 54 -7.75 -4.64 7.22
N LEU A 55 -7.04 -5.27 8.14
CA LEU A 55 -6.04 -6.29 7.86
C LEU A 55 -6.64 -7.67 8.13
N HIS A 56 -6.43 -8.59 7.20
CA HIS A 56 -6.98 -9.95 7.29
C HIS A 56 -5.91 -10.97 6.93
N HIS A 57 -5.82 -12.02 7.75
CA HIS A 57 -4.92 -13.14 7.52
C HIS A 57 -5.66 -14.19 6.69
N ARG A 58 -5.06 -14.65 5.59
CA ARG A 58 -5.60 -15.74 4.77
C ARG A 58 -5.02 -17.08 5.22
N PHE A 59 -5.72 -18.16 4.88
CA PHE A 59 -5.31 -19.54 5.21
C PHE A 59 -3.92 -19.91 4.68
N ASN A 60 -3.52 -19.34 3.54
CA ASN A 60 -2.18 -19.55 2.96
C ASN A 60 -1.08 -18.71 3.62
N GLY A 61 -1.33 -18.11 4.78
CA GLY A 61 -0.39 -17.27 5.52
C GLY A 61 -0.23 -15.85 4.96
N LYS A 62 -0.88 -15.52 3.84
CA LYS A 62 -0.82 -14.17 3.25
C LYS A 62 -1.67 -13.19 4.05
N ILE A 63 -1.24 -11.94 4.08
CA ILE A 63 -1.99 -10.82 4.63
C ILE A 63 -2.67 -10.06 3.50
N THR A 64 -3.89 -9.59 3.74
CA THR A 64 -4.59 -8.62 2.89
C THR A 64 -4.89 -7.36 3.66
N PHE A 65 -4.89 -6.23 2.96
CA PHE A 65 -5.32 -4.96 3.50
C PHE A 65 -6.37 -4.35 2.57
N LYS A 66 -7.43 -3.79 3.15
CA LYS A 66 -8.41 -2.99 2.42
C LYS A 66 -8.72 -1.75 3.21
N GLY A 67 -8.49 -0.59 2.62
CA GLY A 67 -8.63 0.68 3.31
C GLY A 67 -8.19 1.85 2.46
N THR A 68 -7.98 2.97 3.14
CA THR A 68 -7.58 4.24 2.56
C THR A 68 -6.13 4.54 2.89
N VAL A 69 -5.51 5.35 2.03
CA VAL A 69 -4.14 5.82 2.19
C VAL A 69 -4.18 7.34 2.12
N GLU A 70 -3.82 8.00 3.21
CA GLU A 70 -3.60 9.44 3.22
C GLU A 70 -2.09 9.69 3.23
N ILE A 71 -1.63 10.61 2.38
CA ILE A 71 -0.21 10.96 2.27
C ILE A 71 -0.12 12.47 2.48
N ARG A 72 0.60 12.87 3.52
CA ARG A 72 0.80 14.27 3.90
C ARG A 72 2.26 14.64 3.75
N GLY A 73 2.53 15.79 3.13
CA GLY A 73 3.87 16.30 2.97
C GLY A 73 3.94 17.40 1.92
N THR A 74 5.09 18.06 1.87
CA THR A 74 5.36 19.07 0.83
C THR A 74 5.69 18.40 -0.49
N ASN A 75 5.21 18.96 -1.60
CA ASN A 75 5.51 18.52 -2.98
C ASN A 75 5.06 17.10 -3.36
N VAL A 76 4.32 16.41 -2.49
CA VAL A 76 3.67 15.14 -2.85
C VAL A 76 2.60 15.43 -3.90
N PRO A 77 2.48 14.62 -4.97
CA PRO A 77 1.44 14.80 -5.98
C PRO A 77 0.05 14.86 -5.32
N SER A 78 -0.63 15.99 -5.51
CA SER A 78 -1.97 16.20 -4.98
C SER A 78 -2.97 15.33 -5.72
N ILE A 79 -3.87 14.70 -4.98
CA ILE A 79 -5.08 14.13 -5.56
C ILE A 79 -5.96 15.31 -5.99
N PRO A 80 -6.44 15.37 -7.25
CA PRO A 80 -7.38 16.41 -7.67
C PRO A 80 -8.59 16.55 -6.72
N GLU A 81 -9.01 17.80 -6.47
CA GLU A 81 -10.02 18.16 -5.46
C GLU A 81 -11.39 17.50 -5.67
N ASP A 82 -11.68 17.08 -6.90
CA ASP A 82 -12.92 16.40 -7.30
C ASP A 82 -12.88 14.88 -7.04
N LYS A 83 -11.74 14.34 -6.64
CA LYS A 83 -11.55 12.89 -6.44
C LYS A 83 -11.71 12.51 -4.96
N THR A 84 -12.12 11.27 -4.74
CA THR A 84 -12.29 10.69 -3.39
C THR A 84 -10.95 10.34 -2.75
N GLU A 85 -11.00 9.86 -1.51
CA GLU A 85 -9.88 9.21 -0.83
C GLU A 85 -9.15 8.18 -1.72
N ILE A 86 -7.82 8.11 -1.59
CA ILE A 86 -7.03 7.04 -2.20
C ILE A 86 -7.34 5.73 -1.50
N VAL A 87 -7.60 4.69 -2.28
CA VAL A 87 -7.89 3.33 -1.84
C VAL A 87 -6.71 2.41 -2.14
N LEU A 88 -6.44 1.51 -1.20
CA LEU A 88 -5.52 0.39 -1.37
C LEU A 88 -6.28 -0.91 -1.09
N ASP A 89 -6.37 -1.76 -2.12
CA ASP A 89 -6.88 -3.13 -2.03
C ASP A 89 -5.74 -4.12 -2.29
N TYR A 90 -5.09 -4.55 -1.21
CA TYR A 90 -3.92 -5.43 -1.23
C TYR A 90 -4.32 -6.88 -0.95
N HIS A 91 -3.89 -7.79 -1.84
CA HIS A 91 -4.31 -9.20 -1.79
C HIS A 91 -3.20 -10.20 -1.40
N GLY A 92 -2.04 -9.74 -0.95
CA GLY A 92 -0.95 -10.63 -0.52
C GLY A 92 0.01 -11.04 -1.63
N GLU A 93 0.11 -10.23 -2.69
CA GLU A 93 1.00 -10.46 -3.83
C GLU A 93 2.27 -9.61 -3.80
N ASN A 94 2.55 -8.97 -2.65
CA ASN A 94 3.66 -8.02 -2.46
C ASN A 94 3.62 -6.81 -3.42
N ARG A 95 2.55 -6.65 -4.19
CA ARG A 95 2.24 -5.49 -5.03
C ARG A 95 0.74 -5.22 -5.06
N ALA A 96 0.34 -3.97 -5.24
CA ALA A 96 -1.07 -3.58 -5.47
C ALA A 96 -1.16 -2.17 -6.07
N PRO A 97 -2.14 -1.91 -6.96
CA PRO A 97 -2.39 -0.55 -7.42
C PRO A 97 -2.93 0.31 -6.27
N ILE A 98 -2.56 1.58 -6.29
CA ILE A 98 -3.12 2.62 -5.44
C ILE A 98 -3.90 3.56 -6.35
N PHE A 99 -5.19 3.77 -6.05
CA PHE A 99 -6.07 4.54 -6.92
C PHE A 99 -7.18 5.25 -6.16
N SER A 100 -7.76 6.26 -6.78
CA SER A 100 -9.00 6.90 -6.33
C SER A 100 -10.09 6.65 -7.38
N ALA A 101 -11.26 6.18 -6.96
CA ALA A 101 -12.38 5.88 -7.84
C ALA A 101 -13.47 6.93 -7.68
N PHE A 102 -13.82 7.61 -8.77
CA PHE A 102 -14.76 8.73 -8.76
C PHE A 102 -15.76 8.61 -9.92
N ARG A 103 -16.66 9.57 -10.01
CA ARG A 103 -17.72 9.60 -11.03
C ARG A 103 -17.57 10.84 -11.88
N VAL A 104 -17.61 10.67 -13.18
CA VAL A 104 -17.64 11.76 -14.15
C VAL A 104 -19.02 11.83 -14.80
N VAL A 105 -19.44 13.03 -15.18
CA VAL A 105 -20.69 13.26 -15.92
C VAL A 105 -20.35 13.56 -17.36
N ASP A 106 -20.82 12.74 -18.29
CA ASP A 106 -20.56 12.94 -19.71
C ASP A 106 -21.39 14.10 -20.29
N TYR A 107 -21.12 14.45 -21.55
CA TYR A 107 -21.84 15.51 -22.28
C TYR A 107 -23.34 15.24 -22.47
N LYS A 108 -23.81 14.00 -22.21
CA LYS A 108 -25.22 13.59 -22.26
C LYS A 108 -25.86 13.53 -20.85
N GLY A 109 -25.14 13.95 -19.81
CA GLY A 109 -25.61 13.91 -18.42
C GLY A 109 -25.60 12.52 -17.80
N ARG A 110 -24.92 11.53 -18.40
CA ARG A 110 -24.77 10.18 -17.86
C ARG A 110 -23.60 10.14 -16.88
N VAL A 111 -23.80 9.41 -15.79
CA VAL A 111 -22.76 9.20 -14.77
C VAL A 111 -21.94 7.96 -15.16
N GLU A 112 -20.66 8.16 -15.43
CA GLU A 112 -19.71 7.10 -15.76
C GLU A 112 -18.65 6.97 -14.65
N PRO A 113 -18.22 5.75 -14.28
CA PRO A 113 -17.15 5.55 -13.31
C PRO A 113 -15.79 5.88 -13.94
N ASP A 114 -14.93 6.52 -13.17
CA ASP A 114 -13.54 6.82 -13.57
C ASP A 114 -12.57 6.49 -12.43
N ILE A 115 -11.29 6.26 -12.79
CA ILE A 115 -10.24 5.83 -11.87
C ILE A 115 -9.00 6.67 -12.09
N TYR A 116 -8.54 7.29 -11.02
CA TYR A 116 -7.24 7.94 -10.96
C TYR A 116 -6.21 6.99 -10.36
N TYR A 117 -5.24 6.58 -11.16
CA TYR A 117 -4.13 5.75 -10.71
C TYR A 117 -3.05 6.63 -10.09
N TYR A 118 -2.90 6.56 -8.77
CA TYR A 118 -1.87 7.29 -8.04
C TYR A 118 -0.50 6.62 -8.19
N GLY A 119 -0.46 5.29 -8.27
CA GLY A 119 0.78 4.56 -8.40
C GLY A 119 0.66 3.06 -8.14
N LEU A 120 1.81 2.42 -8.05
CA LEU A 120 1.93 0.99 -7.77
C LEU A 120 2.71 0.77 -6.48
N LEU A 121 2.05 0.17 -5.48
CA LEU A 121 2.67 -0.21 -4.22
C LEU A 121 3.39 -1.54 -4.35
N TYR A 122 4.53 -1.64 -3.68
CA TYR A 122 5.31 -2.84 -3.43
C TYR A 122 5.55 -2.97 -1.93
N THR A 123 5.44 -4.16 -1.36
CA THR A 123 5.51 -4.37 0.09
C THR A 123 6.07 -5.73 0.46
N ASN A 124 6.56 -5.87 1.69
CA ASN A 124 7.02 -7.15 2.21
C ASN A 124 5.84 -8.05 2.64
N ASP A 125 6.11 -9.31 2.96
CA ASP A 125 5.07 -10.31 3.29
C ASP A 125 4.31 -9.97 4.58
N LYS A 126 4.91 -9.13 5.44
CA LYS A 126 4.36 -8.70 6.72
C LYS A 126 3.60 -7.38 6.63
N PHE A 127 3.55 -6.75 5.46
CA PHE A 127 2.96 -5.42 5.25
C PHE A 127 3.56 -4.34 6.19
N SER A 128 4.83 -4.47 6.56
CA SER A 128 5.49 -3.58 7.52
C SER A 128 6.39 -2.54 6.87
N GLU A 129 6.74 -2.74 5.60
CA GLU A 129 7.54 -1.84 4.78
C GLU A 129 6.89 -1.82 3.40
N PHE A 130 6.80 -0.65 2.79
CA PHE A 130 6.33 -0.49 1.44
C PHE A 130 7.01 0.65 0.70
N THR A 131 6.95 0.56 -0.62
CA THR A 131 7.30 1.64 -1.52
C THR A 131 6.20 1.80 -2.57
N ILE A 132 5.98 3.01 -3.05
CA ILE A 132 5.00 3.34 -4.08
C ILE A 132 5.77 3.98 -5.24
N ALA A 133 5.69 3.35 -6.40
CA ALA A 133 6.06 3.98 -7.67
C ALA A 133 4.94 4.93 -8.06
N VAL A 134 5.20 6.24 -7.95
CA VAL A 134 4.17 7.29 -8.11
C VAL A 134 3.99 7.62 -9.59
N PHE A 135 2.76 7.68 -10.05
CA PHE A 135 2.41 8.08 -11.41
C PHE A 135 2.04 9.56 -11.41
N ASN A 136 2.72 10.37 -12.22
CA ASN A 136 2.32 11.76 -12.42
C ASN A 136 1.15 11.82 -13.41
N ASP A 137 0.09 12.52 -13.04
CA ASP A 137 -1.03 12.79 -13.93
C ASP A 137 -0.59 13.83 -14.97
N GLY A 138 -0.75 13.54 -16.25
CA GLY A 138 -0.47 14.47 -17.35
C GLY A 138 0.86 14.27 -18.09
N ASP A 139 1.80 13.50 -17.55
CA ASP A 139 3.00 13.10 -18.29
C ASP A 139 2.74 11.79 -19.04
N SER A 140 2.97 11.78 -20.35
CA SER A 140 2.97 10.56 -21.16
C SER A 140 4.11 9.59 -20.81
N GLU A 141 4.94 9.94 -19.83
CA GLU A 141 6.05 9.14 -19.36
C GLU A 141 5.55 8.04 -18.41
N THR A 142 5.57 6.81 -18.90
CA THR A 142 5.54 5.61 -18.07
C THR A 142 6.59 5.74 -16.97
N TRP A 143 6.22 5.53 -15.70
CA TRP A 143 7.16 5.52 -14.58
C TRP A 143 8.41 4.71 -14.93
N SER A 144 9.61 5.24 -14.64
CA SER A 144 10.88 4.59 -14.96
C SER A 144 11.74 4.33 -13.72
N PRO A 145 12.51 3.24 -13.70
CA PRO A 145 13.41 2.93 -12.59
C PRO A 145 14.65 3.82 -12.49
N SER A 146 14.86 4.76 -13.44
CA SER A 146 15.99 5.68 -13.48
C SER A 146 15.66 7.11 -13.05
N ASN A 147 14.40 7.54 -13.16
CA ASN A 147 13.99 8.92 -12.85
C ASN A 147 12.60 9.02 -12.19
N GLY A 148 11.97 7.88 -11.89
CA GLY A 148 10.62 7.84 -11.35
C GLY A 148 10.54 8.39 -9.92
N PHE A 149 9.40 8.98 -9.61
CA PHE A 149 9.06 9.40 -8.26
C PHE A 149 8.64 8.21 -7.40
N MET A 150 9.06 8.25 -6.14
CA MET A 150 8.89 7.17 -5.18
C MET A 150 8.43 7.72 -3.84
N ILE A 151 7.58 6.95 -3.16
CA ILE A 151 7.24 7.15 -1.75
C ILE A 151 7.63 5.89 -1.01
N THR A 152 8.37 5.98 0.09
CA THR A 152 8.76 4.79 0.86
C THR A 152 8.56 5.00 2.34
N ALA A 153 7.99 3.99 3.00
CA ALA A 153 7.84 3.98 4.45
C ALA A 153 7.96 2.57 5.05
N PRO A 154 8.41 2.47 6.31
CA PRO A 154 9.01 3.55 7.10
C PRO A 154 10.41 3.92 6.58
N ALA A 155 10.72 5.21 6.49
CA ALA A 155 12.05 5.68 6.10
C ALA A 155 12.35 7.02 6.75
N ARG A 156 13.62 7.26 7.07
CA ARG A 156 14.09 8.50 7.71
C ARG A 156 14.89 9.41 6.77
N ASP A 157 15.33 8.86 5.65
CA ASP A 157 16.18 9.54 4.67
C ASP A 157 16.09 8.83 3.31
N LYS A 158 16.49 9.53 2.24
CA LYS A 158 16.45 9.04 0.86
C LYS A 158 17.23 7.73 0.67
N GLN A 159 18.38 7.57 1.35
CA GLN A 159 19.25 6.41 1.18
C GLN A 159 18.61 5.15 1.75
N VAL A 160 18.00 5.26 2.93
CA VAL A 160 17.20 4.19 3.56
C VAL A 160 16.00 3.86 2.68
N ALA A 161 15.30 4.88 2.17
CA ALA A 161 14.15 4.71 1.30
C ALA A 161 14.51 3.94 0.00
N ILE A 162 15.60 4.31 -0.67
CA ILE A 162 16.10 3.61 -1.87
C ILE A 162 16.40 2.15 -1.56
N LYS A 163 17.09 1.87 -0.45
CA LYS A 163 17.47 0.50 -0.08
C LYS A 163 16.23 -0.37 0.17
N ILE A 164 15.22 0.16 0.85
CA ILE A 164 13.94 -0.52 1.06
C ILE A 164 13.28 -0.78 -0.30
N SER A 165 13.17 0.24 -1.16
CA SER A 165 12.57 0.12 -2.49
C SER A 165 13.26 -0.94 -3.35
N GLN A 166 14.60 -0.93 -3.41
CA GLN A 166 15.38 -1.94 -4.13
C GLN A 166 15.07 -3.35 -3.63
N ASN A 167 15.02 -3.56 -2.32
CA ASN A 167 14.71 -4.87 -1.74
C ASN A 167 13.29 -5.34 -2.09
N LEU A 168 12.31 -4.44 -2.04
CA LEU A 168 10.91 -4.76 -2.32
C LEU A 168 10.67 -5.03 -3.80
N MET A 169 11.29 -4.25 -4.68
CA MET A 169 11.06 -4.29 -6.12
C MET A 169 11.90 -5.35 -6.84
N LYS A 170 13.02 -5.79 -6.26
CA LYS A 170 13.85 -6.88 -6.79
C LYS A 170 13.09 -8.18 -7.02
N LYS A 171 12.06 -8.47 -6.21
CA LYS A 171 11.19 -9.65 -6.38
C LYS A 171 10.41 -9.65 -7.72
N PHE A 172 10.37 -8.51 -8.40
CA PHE A 172 9.63 -8.28 -9.64
C PHE A 172 10.56 -7.91 -10.81
N ASP A 173 11.85 -8.23 -10.70
CA ASP A 173 12.88 -7.95 -11.70
C ASP A 173 13.05 -6.46 -12.04
N ILE A 174 12.64 -5.56 -11.13
CA ILE A 174 12.86 -4.12 -11.28
C ILE A 174 14.14 -3.73 -10.56
N THR A 175 15.10 -3.24 -11.34
CA THR A 175 16.38 -2.72 -10.83
C THR A 175 16.35 -1.20 -10.86
N LEU A 176 16.40 -0.58 -9.68
CA LEU A 176 16.47 0.87 -9.56
C LEU A 176 17.89 1.35 -9.85
N ASN A 177 18.01 2.42 -10.62
CA ASN A 177 19.27 3.12 -10.91
C ASN A 177 19.24 4.46 -10.17
N PRO A 178 19.46 4.46 -8.84
CA PRO A 178 19.38 5.65 -8.01
C PRO A 178 20.50 6.65 -8.27
#